data_AF-A0A2H0DC04-F1
#
_entry.id   AF-A0A2H0DC04-F1
#
_cell.length_a   1.000
_cell.length_b   1.000
_cell.length_c   1.000
_cell.angle_alpha   90.00
_cell.angle_beta   90.00
_cell.angle_gamma   90.00
#
_symmetry.space_group_name_H-M   'P 1'
#
loop_
_entity.id
_entity.type
_entity.pdbx_description
1 polymer ?
#
loop_
_entity_poly.entity_id
_entity_poly.type
_entity_poly.pdbx_seq_one_letter_code
_entity_poly.pdbx_strand_id
1 'polypeptide(L)'
;IYMGKLVQHSFLYNLLNLFWPLPKKLAEIRDLVKPLELDLQMRQAVETLSGGQRQRTALARAWYSNQKLFIGDEPTSSIDPLMAGELLAQTLKRFNTVIIASHDWHLALEHFDRVIMLKDGQIAWDRSRAEINIEMLHQFCDV
;
A
#
# COMPACT_ATOMS: atom_id res chain seq x y z
N ILE A 1 7.28 7.15 8.24
CA ILE A 1 6.18 7.79 7.48
C ILE A 1 6.62 9.10 6.81
N TYR A 2 7.18 10.06 7.56
CA TYR A 2 7.65 11.35 7.02
C TYR A 2 8.50 11.25 5.75
N MET A 3 9.30 10.18 5.65
CA MET A 3 10.14 9.89 4.49
C MET A 3 9.40 9.93 3.13
N GLY A 4 8.07 9.75 3.11
CA GLY A 4 7.25 9.80 1.90
C GLY A 4 7.28 11.14 1.16
N LYS A 5 7.67 12.25 1.83
CA LYS A 5 7.79 13.58 1.21
C LYS A 5 9.23 14.11 1.14
N LEU A 6 10.25 13.28 1.33
CA LEU A 6 11.66 13.75 1.32
C LEU A 6 12.03 14.48 0.04
N VAL A 7 11.58 13.95 -1.11
CA VAL A 7 11.87 14.51 -2.44
C VAL A 7 11.17 15.86 -2.67
N GLN A 8 10.14 16.18 -1.88
CA GLN A 8 9.37 17.43 -2.00
C GLN A 8 9.98 18.58 -1.19
N HIS A 9 11.07 18.32 -0.46
CA HIS A 9 11.68 19.26 0.47
C HIS A 9 13.21 19.32 0.28
N SER A 10 13.82 20.45 0.65
CA SER A 10 15.26 20.62 0.55
C SER A 10 16.02 19.76 1.57
N PHE A 11 17.28 19.43 1.27
CA PHE A 11 18.14 18.66 2.17
C PHE A 11 18.23 19.28 3.58
N LEU A 12 18.46 20.59 3.67
CA LEU A 12 18.53 21.31 4.95
C LEU A 12 17.22 21.22 5.73
N TYR A 13 16.08 21.36 5.05
CA TYR A 13 14.78 21.21 5.69
C TYR A 13 14.57 19.80 6.26
N ASN A 14 14.91 18.77 5.48
CA ASN A 14 14.80 17.37 5.91
C ASN A 14 15.73 17.08 7.09
N LEU A 15 16.96 17.62 7.08
CA LEU A 15 17.94 17.45 8.15
C LEU A 15 17.48 18.13 9.45
N LEU A 16 16.99 19.37 9.36
CA LEU A 16 16.44 20.08 10.53
C LEU A 16 15.24 19.33 11.12
N ASN A 17 14.34 18.83 10.27
CA ASN A 17 13.18 18.07 10.71
C ASN A 17 13.53 16.68 11.27
N LEU A 18 14.69 16.12 10.92
CA LEU A 18 15.18 14.87 11.52
C LEU A 18 15.47 15.04 13.01
N PHE A 19 16.10 16.16 13.39
CA PHE A 19 16.40 16.47 14.79
C PHE A 19 15.21 17.12 15.51
N TRP A 20 14.45 17.95 14.82
CA TRP A 20 13.30 18.67 15.38
C TRP A 20 12.06 18.51 14.49
N PRO A 21 11.26 17.45 14.71
CA PRO A 21 10.07 17.21 13.90
C PRO A 21 9.03 18.32 14.09
N LEU A 22 8.63 18.95 12.98
CA LEU A 22 7.70 20.08 12.99
C LEU A 22 6.30 19.67 13.48
N PRO A 23 5.68 20.41 14.42
CA PRO A 23 4.37 20.06 14.99
C PRO A 23 3.26 19.88 13.95
N LYS A 24 3.25 20.74 12.93
CA LYS A 24 2.30 20.66 11.81
C LYS A 24 2.41 19.34 11.05
N LYS A 25 3.63 18.81 10.86
CA LYS A 25 3.88 17.55 10.16
C LYS A 25 3.42 16.35 10.97
N LEU A 26 3.61 16.41 12.29
CA LEU A 26 3.10 15.39 13.20
C LEU A 26 1.57 15.34 13.21
N ALA A 27 0.90 16.49 13.13
CA ALA A 27 -0.55 16.55 13.00
C ALA A 27 -1.04 15.93 11.67
N GLU A 28 -0.42 16.30 10.54
CA GLU A 28 -0.73 15.70 9.22
C GLU A 28 -0.58 14.17 9.23
N ILE A 29 0.50 13.65 9.84
CA ILE A 29 0.75 12.21 9.91
C ILE A 29 -0.25 11.53 10.85
N ARG A 30 -0.60 12.16 11.98
CA ARG A 30 -1.55 11.61 12.95
C ARG A 30 -2.91 11.33 12.32
N ASP A 31 -3.44 12.25 11.51
CA ASP A 31 -4.72 12.03 10.85
C ASP A 31 -4.64 10.97 9.74
N LEU A 32 -3.47 10.82 9.12
CA LEU A 32 -3.23 9.80 8.10
C LEU A 32 -3.14 8.38 8.67
N VAL A 33 -2.62 8.22 9.90
CA VAL A 33 -2.38 6.89 10.51
C VAL A 33 -3.59 6.28 11.20
N LYS A 34 -4.61 7.06 11.54
CA LYS A 34 -5.86 6.58 12.14
C LYS A 34 -6.49 5.39 11.41
N PRO A 35 -6.77 5.46 10.09
CA PRO A 35 -7.31 4.32 9.35
C PRO A 35 -6.36 3.13 9.25
N LEU A 36 -5.08 3.30 9.59
CA LEU A 36 -4.08 2.24 9.60
C LEU A 36 -3.89 1.66 11.01
N GLU A 37 -4.62 2.17 12.02
CA GLU A 37 -4.50 1.83 13.43
C GLU A 37 -3.04 1.89 13.95
N LEU A 38 -2.29 2.92 13.52
CA LEU A 38 -0.89 3.13 13.93
C LEU A 38 -0.71 4.29 14.93
N ASP A 39 -1.79 4.78 15.55
CA ASP A 39 -1.76 5.92 16.47
C ASP A 39 -0.81 5.71 17.66
N LEU A 40 -0.77 4.50 18.21
CA LEU A 40 0.06 4.15 19.37
C LEU A 40 1.54 3.93 18.98
N GLN A 41 1.78 3.57 17.73
CA GLN A 41 3.09 3.18 17.18
C GLN A 41 3.85 4.36 16.58
N MET A 42 3.25 5.56 16.51
CA MET A 42 3.86 6.74 15.86
C MET A 42 5.27 7.09 16.34
N ARG A 43 5.61 6.74 17.59
CA ARG A 43 6.91 7.01 18.22
C ARG A 43 7.76 5.75 18.44
N GLN A 44 7.28 4.60 18.01
CA GLN A 44 8.01 3.34 18.14
C GLN A 44 9.02 3.19 17.01
N ALA A 45 10.11 2.48 17.30
CA ALA A 45 11.12 2.18 16.30
C ALA A 45 10.59 1.09 15.34
N VAL A 46 10.97 1.15 14.07
CA VAL A 46 10.37 0.27 13.03
C VAL A 46 10.71 -1.20 13.29
N GLU A 47 11.88 -1.45 13.85
CA GLU A 47 12.38 -2.77 14.25
C GLU A 47 11.52 -3.44 15.34
N THR A 48 10.83 -2.66 16.18
CA THR A 48 9.95 -3.20 17.23
C THR A 48 8.53 -3.49 16.75
N LEU A 49 8.19 -3.10 15.52
CA LEU A 49 6.85 -3.29 14.95
C LEU A 49 6.65 -4.73 14.45
N SER A 50 5.41 -5.22 14.57
CA SER A 50 4.99 -6.49 13.96
C SER A 50 5.05 -6.43 12.42
N GLY A 51 5.03 -7.58 11.74
CA GLY A 51 5.02 -7.63 10.27
C GLY A 51 3.92 -6.77 9.64
N GLY A 52 2.68 -6.94 10.09
CA GLY A 52 1.54 -6.13 9.64
C GLY A 52 1.67 -4.65 9.98
N GLN A 53 2.19 -4.28 11.16
CA GLN A 53 2.46 -2.88 11.51
C GLN A 53 3.52 -2.25 10.60
N ARG A 54 4.56 -3.01 10.22
CA ARG A 54 5.57 -2.56 9.26
C ARG A 54 4.98 -2.33 7.87
N GLN A 55 4.14 -3.24 7.37
CA GLN A 55 3.44 -3.06 6.10
C GLN A 55 2.52 -1.85 6.12
N ARG A 56 1.68 -1.70 7.15
CA ARG A 56 0.85 -0.50 7.33
C ARG A 56 1.68 0.78 7.41
N THR A 57 2.85 0.74 8.03
CA THR A 57 3.77 1.90 8.12
C THR A 57 4.34 2.25 6.74
N ALA A 58 4.64 1.24 5.92
CA ALA A 58 5.06 1.43 4.53
C ALA A 58 3.92 2.01 3.67
N LEU A 59 2.68 1.53 3.86
CA LEU A 59 1.49 2.07 3.21
C LEU A 59 1.23 3.53 3.66
N ALA A 60 1.33 3.82 4.95
CA ALA A 60 1.23 5.18 5.48
C ALA A 60 2.24 6.13 4.82
N ARG A 61 3.48 5.66 4.65
CA ARG A 61 4.54 6.41 3.95
C ARG A 61 4.16 6.69 2.50
N ALA A 62 3.60 5.70 1.80
CA ALA A 62 3.13 5.87 0.44
C ALA A 62 1.96 6.87 0.36
N TRP A 63 0.94 6.74 1.21
CA TRP A 63 -0.17 7.69 1.28
C TRP A 63 0.30 9.11 1.60
N TYR A 64 1.28 9.25 2.50
CA TYR A 64 1.83 10.55 2.85
C TYR A 64 2.55 11.22 1.68
N SER A 65 3.06 10.46 0.71
CA SER A 65 3.74 11.02 -0.47
C SER A 65 2.83 11.85 -1.37
N ASN A 66 1.50 11.63 -1.33
CA ASN A 66 0.51 12.33 -2.15
C ASN A 66 0.84 12.31 -3.66
N GLN A 67 1.34 11.17 -4.15
CA GLN A 67 1.60 10.92 -5.56
C GLN A 67 0.32 10.51 -6.30
N LYS A 68 0.35 10.55 -7.63
CA LYS A 68 -0.78 10.09 -8.47
C LYS A 68 -0.77 8.58 -8.74
N LEU A 69 0.41 7.95 -8.64
CA LEU A 69 0.64 6.53 -8.91
C LEU A 69 1.11 5.84 -7.63
N PHE A 70 0.47 4.72 -7.32
CA PHE A 70 0.92 3.77 -6.30
C PHE A 70 1.38 2.48 -6.98
N ILE A 71 2.56 2.00 -6.58
CA ILE A 71 3.06 0.67 -6.95
C ILE A 71 3.34 -0.07 -5.65
N GLY A 72 2.74 -1.26 -5.48
CA GLY A 72 2.94 -2.12 -4.32
C GLY A 72 3.36 -3.52 -4.73
N ASP A 73 4.32 -4.09 -4.01
CA ASP A 73 4.67 -5.50 -4.08
C ASP A 73 4.18 -6.17 -2.80
N GLU A 74 3.16 -7.02 -2.91
CA GLU A 74 2.53 -7.73 -1.79
C GLU A 74 2.20 -6.83 -0.57
N PRO A 75 1.57 -5.65 -0.76
CA PRO A 75 1.46 -4.64 0.28
C PRO A 75 0.55 -5.04 1.46
N THR A 76 -0.24 -6.12 1.31
CA THR A 76 -1.23 -6.59 2.29
C THR A 76 -0.95 -8.01 2.83
N SER A 77 0.14 -8.67 2.42
CA SER A 77 0.38 -10.09 2.73
C SER A 77 0.54 -10.45 4.22
N SER A 78 0.86 -9.48 5.08
CA SER A 78 0.96 -9.65 6.54
C SER A 78 -0.17 -8.97 7.31
N ILE A 79 -1.25 -8.62 6.61
CA ILE A 79 -2.44 -7.94 7.15
C ILE A 79 -3.60 -8.94 7.08
N ASP A 80 -4.51 -8.90 8.06
CA ASP A 80 -5.71 -9.73 8.00
C ASP A 80 -6.57 -9.37 6.77
N PRO A 81 -7.29 -10.33 6.16
CA PRO A 81 -8.02 -10.10 4.91
C PRO A 81 -9.03 -8.96 4.96
N LEU A 82 -9.73 -8.79 6.10
CA LEU A 82 -10.74 -7.75 6.26
C LEU A 82 -10.09 -6.36 6.23
N MET A 83 -9.07 -6.15 7.05
CA MET A 83 -8.35 -4.88 7.08
C MET A 83 -7.58 -4.64 5.76
N ALA A 84 -7.07 -5.68 5.12
CA ALA A 84 -6.42 -5.58 3.81
C ALA A 84 -7.37 -4.98 2.76
N GLY A 85 -8.61 -5.49 2.66
CA GLY A 85 -9.64 -4.95 1.77
C GLY A 85 -9.95 -3.47 2.07
N GLU A 86 -10.16 -3.12 3.34
CA GLU A 86 -10.42 -1.74 3.74
C GLU A 86 -9.27 -0.79 3.35
N LEU A 87 -8.02 -1.22 3.55
CA LEU A 87 -6.84 -0.43 3.20
C LEU A 87 -6.63 -0.32 1.69
N LEU A 88 -6.95 -1.37 0.92
CA LEU A 88 -6.94 -1.31 -0.54
C LEU A 88 -7.99 -0.33 -1.05
N ALA A 89 -9.22 -0.41 -0.56
CA ALA A 89 -10.29 0.53 -0.90
C ALA A 89 -9.92 1.98 -0.58
N GLN A 90 -9.26 2.23 0.56
CA GLN A 90 -8.73 3.57 0.88
C GLN A 90 -7.58 3.99 -0.04
N THR A 91 -6.71 3.06 -0.43
CA THR A 91 -5.61 3.32 -1.36
C THR A 91 -6.16 3.73 -2.72
N LEU A 92 -7.13 3.00 -3.26
CA LEU A 92 -7.74 3.30 -4.56
C LEU A 92 -8.43 4.67 -4.59
N LYS A 93 -8.97 5.15 -3.47
CA LYS A 93 -9.53 6.51 -3.36
C LYS A 93 -8.49 7.62 -3.34
N ARG A 94 -7.23 7.31 -2.99
CA ARG A 94 -6.15 8.28 -2.80
C ARG A 94 -5.26 8.45 -4.02
N PHE A 95 -5.20 7.46 -4.90
CA PHE A 95 -4.33 7.45 -6.07
C PHE A 95 -5.15 7.32 -7.34
N ASN A 96 -4.69 7.96 -8.42
CA ASN A 96 -5.33 7.88 -9.73
C ASN A 96 -5.04 6.55 -10.41
N THR A 97 -3.88 5.96 -10.12
CA THR A 97 -3.45 4.69 -10.68
C THR A 97 -2.80 3.87 -9.58
N VAL A 98 -3.22 2.61 -9.46
CA VAL A 98 -2.72 1.66 -8.47
C VAL A 98 -2.31 0.40 -9.22
N ILE A 99 -1.05 0.01 -9.06
CA ILE A 99 -0.50 -1.24 -9.60
C ILE A 99 -0.03 -2.06 -8.41
N ILE A 100 -0.55 -3.28 -8.27
CA ILE A 100 -0.15 -4.19 -7.19
C ILE A 100 0.25 -5.53 -7.80
N ALA A 101 1.40 -6.04 -7.36
CA ALA A 101 1.75 -7.46 -7.48
C ALA A 101 1.19 -8.18 -6.25
N SER A 102 0.37 -9.21 -6.49
CA SER A 102 -0.31 -10.01 -5.45
C SER A 102 -0.50 -11.44 -5.93
N HIS A 103 -0.33 -12.40 -5.03
CA HIS A 103 -0.77 -13.79 -5.19
C HIS A 103 -2.22 -14.01 -4.75
N ASP A 104 -2.82 -13.05 -4.04
CA ASP A 104 -4.22 -13.09 -3.63
C ASP A 104 -5.12 -12.62 -4.78
N TRP A 105 -5.66 -13.59 -5.52
CA TRP A 105 -6.59 -13.35 -6.61
C TRP A 105 -7.96 -12.86 -6.14
N HIS A 106 -8.37 -13.16 -4.91
CA HIS A 106 -9.66 -12.74 -4.39
C HIS A 106 -9.69 -11.23 -4.20
N LEU A 107 -8.68 -10.68 -3.52
CA LEU A 107 -8.51 -9.24 -3.36
C LEU A 107 -8.34 -8.52 -4.70
N ALA A 108 -7.60 -9.12 -5.64
CA ALA A 108 -7.41 -8.57 -6.98
C ALA A 108 -8.76 -8.41 -7.70
N LEU A 109 -9.61 -9.44 -7.66
CA LEU A 109 -10.91 -9.43 -8.32
C LEU A 109 -11.94 -8.54 -7.63
N GLU A 110 -11.81 -8.32 -6.32
CA GLU A 110 -12.70 -7.45 -5.57
C GLU A 110 -12.41 -5.97 -5.79
N HIS A 111 -11.12 -5.60 -5.95
CA HIS A 111 -10.69 -4.20 -5.88
C HIS A 111 -10.15 -3.60 -7.19
N PHE A 112 -9.75 -4.41 -8.18
CA PHE A 112 -9.05 -3.91 -9.38
C PHE A 112 -9.86 -4.10 -10.67
N ASP A 113 -9.76 -3.11 -11.56
CA ASP A 113 -10.46 -3.08 -12.84
C ASP A 113 -9.80 -3.96 -13.93
N ARG A 114 -8.54 -4.31 -13.75
CA ARG A 114 -7.70 -5.07 -14.69
C ARG A 114 -6.77 -6.00 -13.92
N VAL A 115 -6.63 -7.23 -14.39
CA VAL A 115 -5.74 -8.24 -13.80
C VAL A 115 -4.83 -8.80 -14.89
N ILE A 116 -3.54 -8.88 -14.57
CA ILE A 116 -2.51 -9.41 -15.46
C ILE A 116 -1.93 -10.65 -14.77
N MET A 117 -2.07 -11.80 -15.39
CA MET A 117 -1.51 -13.05 -14.89
C MET A 117 -0.11 -13.24 -15.45
N LEU A 118 0.83 -13.49 -14.55
CA LEU A 118 2.21 -13.84 -14.91
C LEU A 118 2.43 -15.33 -14.66
N LYS A 119 3.03 -16.02 -15.63
CA LYS A 119 3.46 -17.42 -15.51
C LYS A 119 4.79 -17.61 -16.23
N ASP A 120 5.74 -18.26 -15.58
CA ASP A 120 7.08 -18.56 -16.14
C ASP A 120 7.79 -17.32 -16.72
N GLY A 121 7.64 -16.16 -16.05
CA GLY A 121 8.22 -14.88 -16.48
C GLY A 121 7.54 -14.22 -17.68
N GLN A 122 6.40 -14.74 -18.13
CA GLN A 122 5.64 -14.21 -19.26
C GLN A 122 4.23 -13.80 -18.84
N ILE A 123 3.62 -12.89 -19.60
CA ILE A 123 2.20 -12.55 -19.44
C ILE A 123 1.39 -13.71 -20.01
N ALA A 124 0.77 -14.49 -19.13
CA ALA A 124 -0.12 -15.57 -19.52
C ALA A 124 -1.42 -15.00 -20.08
N TRP A 125 -1.97 -13.97 -19.42
CA TRP A 125 -3.12 -13.22 -19.90
C TRP A 125 -3.22 -11.86 -19.22
N ASP A 126 -3.99 -10.98 -19.87
CA ASP A 126 -4.18 -9.59 -19.49
C ASP A 126 -5.61 -9.20 -19.85
N ARG A 127 -6.45 -8.99 -18.83
CA ARG A 127 -7.90 -8.87 -18.99
C ARG A 127 -8.49 -7.81 -18.07
N SER A 128 -9.58 -7.20 -18.51
CA SER A 128 -10.43 -6.45 -17.59
C SER A 128 -11.09 -7.41 -16.62
N ARG A 129 -11.35 -6.94 -15.39
CA ARG A 129 -12.05 -7.71 -14.36
C ARG A 129 -13.37 -8.32 -14.85
N ALA A 130 -14.11 -7.63 -15.72
CA ALA A 130 -15.38 -8.09 -16.25
C ALA A 130 -15.26 -9.33 -17.17
N GLU A 131 -14.08 -9.58 -17.72
CA GLU A 131 -13.80 -10.68 -18.65
C GLU A 131 -13.30 -11.94 -17.93
N ILE A 132 -13.02 -11.85 -16.62
CA ILE A 132 -12.45 -12.93 -15.83
C ILE A 132 -13.57 -13.75 -15.17
N ASN A 133 -13.60 -15.03 -15.48
CA ASN A 133 -14.46 -16.02 -14.84
C ASN A 133 -13.65 -16.96 -13.92
N ILE A 134 -14.36 -17.70 -13.05
CA ILE A 134 -13.75 -18.59 -12.06
C ILE A 134 -13.03 -19.76 -12.74
N GLU A 135 -13.57 -20.29 -13.84
CA GLU A 135 -12.96 -21.38 -14.61
C GLU A 135 -11.57 -21.02 -15.14
N MET A 136 -11.39 -19.79 -15.63
CA MET A 136 -10.10 -19.29 -16.08
C MET A 136 -9.10 -19.24 -14.91
N LEU A 137 -9.53 -18.91 -13.69
CA LEU A 137 -8.63 -18.89 -12.53
C LEU A 137 -8.16 -20.31 -12.17
N HIS A 138 -9.06 -21.29 -12.14
CA HIS A 138 -8.70 -22.69 -11.85
C HIS A 138 -7.76 -23.31 -12.88
N GLN A 139 -7.76 -22.82 -14.12
CA GLN A 139 -6.84 -23.31 -15.16
C GLN A 139 -5.38 -22.89 -14.92
N PHE A 140 -5.15 -21.78 -14.20
CA PHE A 140 -3.82 -21.17 -14.08
C PHE A 140 -3.31 -21.02 -12.65
N CYS A 141 -4.21 -20.96 -11.68
CA CYS A 141 -3.90 -21.05 -10.27
C CYS A 141 -4.16 -22.51 -9.86
N ASP A 142 -3.20 -23.18 -9.24
CA ASP A 142 -3.35 -24.53 -8.70
C ASP A 142 -4.33 -24.52 -7.50
N VAL A 143 -5.61 -24.23 -7.75
CA VAL A 143 -6.70 -24.12 -6.77
C VAL A 143 -7.75 -25.18 -7.04
#